data_AF-A0A8J1TI60-F1
#
_entry.id   AF-A0A8J1TI60-F1
#
_cell.length_a   1.000
_cell.length_b   1.000
_cell.length_c   1.000
_cell.angle_alpha   90.00
_cell.angle_beta   90.00
_cell.angle_gamma   90.00
#
_symmetry.space_group_name_H-M   'P 1'
#
loop_
_entity.id
_entity.type
_entity.pdbx_description
1 polymer ?
#
loop_
_entity_poly.entity_id
_entity_poly.type
_entity_poly.pdbx_seq_one_letter_code
_entity_poly.pdbx_strand_id
1 'polypeptide(L)'
;PSEEYWRRYVLNITDGIEDMGFVQWKLLLCLVAAWVIVFLCLIKGHKTSGKVAYFTATFPYLILTILLIRGVTLPGAADGLKYYLIPKWKKLLSFKVWGEAAMQIFFSSGVGGGSVVTMASYNKFNSNCQ
;
A
#
# COMPACT_ATOMS: atom_id res chain seq x y z
N PRO A 1 -0.50 -4.30 24.21
CA PRO A 1 0.28 -3.04 24.29
C PRO A 1 0.33 -2.27 22.95
N SER A 2 0.66 -2.91 21.82
CA SER A 2 0.71 -2.24 20.50
C SER A 2 -0.66 -1.77 20.02
N GLU A 3 -1.69 -2.58 20.19
CA GLU A 3 -3.07 -2.22 19.83
C GLU A 3 -3.59 -1.05 20.68
N GLU A 4 -3.32 -1.08 21.99
CA GLU A 4 -3.70 0.01 22.88
C GLU A 4 -2.96 1.30 22.56
N TYR A 5 -1.65 1.22 22.29
CA TYR A 5 -0.85 2.35 21.81
C TYR A 5 -1.43 2.92 20.51
N TRP A 6 -1.77 2.08 19.55
CA TRP A 6 -2.38 2.53 18.30
C TRP A 6 -3.73 3.23 18.52
N ARG A 7 -4.65 2.60 19.26
CA ARG A 7 -6.02 3.11 19.43
C ARG A 7 -6.10 4.32 20.36
N ARG A 8 -5.38 4.30 21.49
CA ARG A 8 -5.48 5.34 22.53
C ARG A 8 -4.45 6.45 22.38
N TYR A 9 -3.24 6.14 21.90
CA TYR A 9 -2.16 7.12 21.86
C TYR A 9 -1.90 7.70 20.46
N VAL A 10 -1.90 6.87 19.41
CA VAL A 10 -1.66 7.36 18.03
C VAL A 10 -2.93 7.98 17.45
N LEU A 11 -4.04 7.23 17.49
CA LEU A 11 -5.32 7.66 16.93
C LEU A 11 -6.15 8.47 17.91
N ASN A 12 -6.13 8.09 19.20
CA ASN A 12 -6.99 8.66 20.24
C ASN A 12 -8.47 8.64 19.79
N ILE A 13 -8.96 7.41 19.56
CA ILE A 13 -10.29 7.13 19.03
C ILE A 13 -11.38 7.54 20.03
N THR A 14 -12.38 8.29 19.57
CA THR A 14 -13.59 8.66 20.32
C THR A 14 -14.62 7.52 20.35
N ASP A 15 -15.62 7.64 21.21
CA ASP A 15 -16.60 6.57 21.46
C ASP A 15 -17.57 6.33 20.28
N GLY A 16 -17.69 7.28 19.34
CA GLY A 16 -18.56 7.15 18.18
C GLY A 16 -18.24 8.15 17.06
N ILE A 17 -18.78 7.90 15.86
CA ILE A 17 -18.58 8.75 14.67
C ILE A 17 -19.25 10.12 14.83
N GLU A 18 -20.28 10.21 15.67
CA GLU A 18 -20.98 11.45 16.00
C GLU A 18 -20.09 12.43 16.78
N ASP A 19 -19.11 11.91 17.53
CA ASP A 19 -18.11 12.71 18.24
C ASP A 19 -16.78 12.63 17.49
N MET A 20 -16.51 13.64 16.67
CA MET A 20 -15.26 13.74 15.90
C MET A 20 -14.05 14.12 16.77
N GLY A 21 -14.27 14.51 18.03
CA GLY A 21 -13.23 14.96 18.95
C GLY A 21 -12.43 16.16 18.42
N PHE A 22 -11.15 16.23 18.81
CA PHE A 22 -10.23 17.29 18.39
C PHE A 22 -9.18 16.78 17.39
N VAL A 23 -8.65 17.70 16.59
CA VAL A 23 -7.59 17.39 15.63
C VAL A 23 -6.32 16.93 16.38
N GLN A 24 -5.86 15.72 16.08
CA GLN A 24 -4.62 15.18 16.64
C GLN A 24 -3.41 15.88 16.01
N TRP A 25 -2.82 16.83 16.73
CA TRP A 25 -1.71 17.66 16.25
C TRP A 25 -0.51 16.86 15.73
N LYS A 26 -0.19 15.71 16.34
CA LYS A 26 0.89 14.83 15.87
C LYS A 26 0.59 14.27 14.48
N LEU A 27 -0.63 13.80 14.25
CA LEU A 27 -1.06 13.28 12.94
C LEU A 27 -1.14 14.41 11.90
N LEU A 28 -1.60 15.60 12.30
CA LEU A 28 -1.60 16.77 11.42
C LEU A 28 -0.19 17.13 10.96
N LEU A 29 0.79 17.17 11.88
CA LEU A 29 2.19 17.42 11.52
C LEU A 29 2.75 16.34 10.59
N CYS A 30 2.45 15.06 10.84
CA CYS A 30 2.83 13.97 9.96
C CYS A 30 2.19 14.11 8.56
N LEU A 31 0.93 14.54 8.49
CA LEU A 31 0.22 14.77 7.23
C LEU A 31 0.83 15.93 6.44
N VAL A 32 1.12 17.06 7.11
CA VAL A 32 1.78 18.21 6.50
C VAL A 32 3.17 17.81 5.97
N ALA A 33 3.95 17.08 6.76
CA ALA A 33 5.25 16.59 6.34
C ALA A 33 5.15 15.67 5.11
N ALA A 34 4.17 14.74 5.08
CA ALA A 34 3.93 13.87 3.94
C ALA A 34 3.60 14.66 2.67
N TRP A 35 2.72 15.66 2.76
CA TRP A 35 2.39 16.53 1.62
C TRP A 35 3.57 17.35 1.12
N VAL A 36 4.40 17.88 2.03
CA VAL A 36 5.63 18.59 1.66
C VAL A 36 6.58 17.65 0.90
N ILE A 37 6.76 16.42 1.36
CA ILE A 37 7.61 15.42 0.67
C ILE A 37 7.06 15.13 -0.73
N VAL A 38 5.75 14.86 -0.85
CA VAL A 38 5.11 14.61 -2.15
C VAL A 38 5.30 15.81 -3.09
N PHE A 39 5.07 17.02 -2.59
CA PHE A 39 5.29 18.24 -3.36
C PHE A 39 6.74 18.37 -3.85
N LEU A 40 7.73 18.17 -2.98
CA LEU A 40 9.15 18.21 -3.34
C LEU A 40 9.54 17.14 -4.38
N CYS A 41 8.93 15.95 -4.31
CA CYS A 41 9.14 14.91 -5.31
C CYS A 41 8.57 15.29 -6.69
N LEU A 42 7.48 16.06 -6.72
CA LEU A 42 6.76 16.41 -7.95
C LEU A 42 7.13 17.78 -8.54
N ILE A 43 7.71 18.70 -7.76
CA ILE A 43 7.92 20.11 -8.14
C ILE A 43 8.75 20.29 -9.44
N LYS A 44 9.66 19.35 -9.72
CA LYS A 44 10.51 19.36 -10.93
C LYS A 44 9.97 18.46 -12.07
N GLY A 45 8.73 17.99 -11.94
CA GLY A 45 8.04 17.16 -12.92
C GLY A 45 8.65 15.76 -13.10
N HIS A 46 8.31 15.11 -14.21
CA HIS A 46 8.62 13.69 -14.48
C HIS A 46 10.10 13.33 -14.35
N LYS A 47 11.03 14.26 -14.65
CA LYS A 47 12.48 14.01 -14.58
C LYS A 47 12.97 13.78 -13.14
N THR A 48 12.37 14.46 -12.17
CA THR A 48 12.69 14.27 -10.74
C THR A 48 11.87 13.15 -10.14
N SER A 49 10.57 13.06 -10.48
CA SER A 49 9.71 11.95 -10.03
C SER A 49 10.26 10.59 -10.45
N GLY A 50 10.80 10.47 -11.67
CA GLY A 50 11.44 9.25 -12.16
C GLY A 50 12.69 8.86 -11.37
N LYS A 51 13.53 9.83 -10.97
CA LYS A 51 14.71 9.58 -10.12
C LYS A 51 14.33 9.08 -8.73
N VAL A 52 13.33 9.72 -8.11
CA VAL A 52 12.81 9.31 -6.81
C VAL A 52 12.18 7.92 -6.90
N ALA A 53 11.45 7.63 -7.99
CA ALA A 53 10.81 6.35 -8.24
C ALA A 53 11.79 5.18 -8.25
N TYR A 54 13.02 5.34 -8.75
CA TYR A 54 14.03 4.28 -8.67
C TYR A 54 14.27 3.81 -7.24
N PHE A 55 14.33 4.73 -6.27
CA PHE A 55 14.48 4.34 -4.87
C PHE A 55 13.16 3.83 -4.29
N THR A 56 12.07 4.59 -4.42
CA THR A 56 10.80 4.26 -3.77
C THR A 56 10.14 2.99 -4.32
N ALA A 57 10.43 2.61 -5.56
CA ALA A 57 9.94 1.36 -6.14
C ALA A 57 10.83 0.15 -5.79
N THR A 58 12.15 0.33 -5.64
CA THR A 58 13.08 -0.79 -5.36
C THR A 58 13.25 -1.07 -3.87
N PHE A 59 13.26 -0.03 -3.04
CA PHE A 59 13.47 -0.16 -1.59
C PHE A 59 12.45 -1.09 -0.90
N PRO A 60 11.14 -1.04 -1.21
CA PRO A 60 10.18 -1.98 -0.64
C PRO A 60 10.52 -3.45 -0.94
N TYR A 61 11.04 -3.78 -2.13
CA TYR A 61 11.45 -5.16 -2.43
C TYR A 61 12.62 -5.60 -1.56
N LEU A 62 13.62 -4.74 -1.33
CA LEU A 62 14.73 -5.05 -0.43
C LEU A 62 14.23 -5.33 0.99
N ILE A 63 13.33 -4.49 1.51
CA ILE A 63 12.74 -4.69 2.84
C ILE A 63 11.91 -5.99 2.87
N LEU A 64 11.10 -6.26 1.85
CA LEU A 64 10.33 -7.50 1.75
C LEU A 64 11.24 -8.73 1.72
N THR A 65 12.37 -8.69 1.02
CA THR A 65 13.34 -9.78 1.01
C THR A 65 13.94 -10.01 2.40
N ILE A 66 14.33 -8.94 3.11
CA ILE A 66 14.85 -9.04 4.49
C ILE A 66 13.77 -9.60 5.43
N LEU A 67 12.54 -9.10 5.33
CA LEU A 67 11.41 -9.56 6.12
C LEU A 67 11.03 -11.01 5.81
N LEU A 68 11.18 -11.46 4.56
CA LEU A 68 10.99 -12.85 4.16
C LEU A 68 12.02 -13.75 4.83
N ILE A 69 13.32 -13.43 4.69
CA ILE A 69 14.41 -14.19 5.32
C ILE A 69 14.22 -14.24 6.83
N ARG A 70 13.88 -13.11 7.46
CA ARG A 70 13.61 -13.08 8.89
C ARG A 70 12.38 -13.91 9.24
N GLY A 71 11.29 -13.77 8.49
CA GLY A 71 10.04 -14.48 8.70
C GLY A 71 10.18 -15.99 8.65
N VAL A 72 10.93 -16.53 7.67
CA VAL A 72 11.14 -17.98 7.55
C VAL A 72 12.13 -18.55 8.58
N THR A 73 13.00 -17.71 9.15
CA THR A 73 13.93 -18.12 10.23
C THR A 73 13.32 -18.06 11.62
N LEU A 74 12.11 -17.52 11.79
CA LEU A 74 11.40 -17.51 13.07
C LEU A 74 10.84 -18.91 13.41
N PRO A 75 10.85 -19.31 14.69
CA PRO A 75 10.16 -20.52 15.12
C PRO A 75 8.66 -20.37 14.86
N GLY A 76 8.03 -21.42 14.35
CA GLY A 76 6.59 -21.43 14.01
C GLY A 76 6.23 -20.87 12.63
N ALA A 77 7.19 -20.48 11.80
CA ALA A 77 6.93 -19.97 10.44
C ALA A 77 6.15 -20.97 9.56
N ALA A 78 6.38 -22.27 9.75
CA ALA A 78 5.72 -23.33 9.00
C ALA A 78 4.19 -23.35 9.18
N ASP A 79 3.68 -22.98 10.36
CA ASP A 79 2.23 -23.00 10.62
C ASP A 79 1.52 -21.83 9.93
N GLY A 80 2.15 -20.65 9.92
CA GLY A 80 1.68 -19.50 9.14
C GLY A 80 1.65 -19.80 7.64
N LEU A 81 2.69 -20.47 7.14
CA LEU A 81 2.77 -20.86 5.72
C LEU A 81 1.67 -21.87 5.34
N LYS A 82 1.44 -22.88 6.18
CA LYS A 82 0.35 -23.85 6.00
C LYS A 82 -1.01 -23.17 5.98
N TYR A 83 -1.27 -22.25 6.92
CA TYR A 83 -2.53 -21.51 6.95
C TYR A 83 -2.77 -20.68 5.68
N TYR A 84 -1.72 -20.05 5.16
CA TYR A 84 -1.79 -19.21 3.96
C TYR A 84 -1.95 -20.01 2.66
N LEU A 85 -1.20 -21.12 2.50
CA LEU A 85 -1.11 -21.84 1.23
C LEU A 85 -2.13 -22.98 1.07
N ILE A 86 -2.66 -23.56 2.15
CA ILE A 86 -3.60 -24.70 2.04
C ILE A 86 -4.95 -24.20 1.49
N PRO A 87 -5.36 -24.63 0.27
CA PRO A 87 -6.54 -24.11 -0.38
C PRO A 87 -7.82 -24.65 0.28
N LYS A 88 -8.80 -23.76 0.46
CA LYS A 88 -10.15 -24.11 0.95
C LYS A 88 -11.14 -24.12 -0.21
N TRP A 89 -11.18 -25.21 -0.97
CA TRP A 89 -11.97 -25.35 -2.20
C TRP A 89 -13.46 -24.97 -2.05
N LYS A 90 -14.08 -25.28 -0.91
CA LYS A 90 -15.47 -24.90 -0.62
C LYS A 90 -15.73 -23.39 -0.70
N LYS A 91 -14.70 -22.55 -0.46
CA LYS A 91 -14.83 -21.08 -0.56
C LYS A 91 -15.01 -20.60 -2.01
N LEU A 92 -14.48 -21.32 -3.00
CA LEU A 92 -14.59 -20.94 -4.42
C LEU A 92 -16.03 -21.03 -4.95
N LEU A 93 -16.89 -21.81 -4.30
CA LEU A 93 -18.32 -21.88 -4.62
C LEU A 93 -19.09 -20.61 -4.22
N SER A 94 -18.50 -19.76 -3.39
CA SER A 94 -19.11 -18.50 -2.98
C SER A 94 -18.83 -17.41 -4.01
N PHE A 95 -19.89 -16.80 -4.55
CA PHE A 95 -19.79 -15.66 -5.46
C PHE A 95 -19.02 -14.47 -4.84
N LYS A 96 -19.10 -14.30 -3.51
CA LYS A 96 -18.40 -13.24 -2.79
C LYS A 96 -16.89 -13.26 -3.02
N VAL A 97 -16.27 -14.45 -3.06
CA VAL A 97 -14.82 -14.59 -3.26
C VAL A 97 -14.40 -14.08 -4.64
N TRP A 98 -15.22 -14.31 -5.67
CA TRP A 98 -14.97 -13.81 -7.02
C TRP A 98 -15.15 -12.30 -7.12
N GLY A 99 -16.18 -11.76 -6.45
CA GLY A 99 -16.37 -10.30 -6.37
C GLY A 99 -15.19 -9.61 -5.68
N GLU A 100 -14.73 -10.14 -4.55
CA GLU A 100 -13.55 -9.62 -3.83
C GLU A 100 -12.27 -9.75 -4.68
N ALA A 101 -12.06 -10.87 -5.36
CA ALA A 101 -10.91 -11.06 -6.25
C ALA A 101 -10.92 -10.08 -7.43
N ALA A 102 -12.07 -9.85 -8.06
CA ALA A 102 -12.21 -8.87 -9.13
C ALA A 102 -11.89 -7.46 -8.65
N MET A 103 -12.48 -7.03 -7.53
CA MET A 103 -12.18 -5.73 -6.92
C MET A 103 -10.68 -5.59 -6.61
N GLN A 104 -10.07 -6.62 -6.04
CA GLN A 104 -8.64 -6.63 -5.72
C GLN A 104 -7.78 -6.40 -6.97
N ILE A 105 -8.08 -7.08 -8.09
CA ILE A 105 -7.33 -6.92 -9.34
C ILE A 105 -7.51 -5.50 -9.91
N PHE A 106 -8.74 -4.96 -9.92
CA PHE A 106 -8.98 -3.61 -10.42
C PHE A 106 -8.23 -2.55 -9.62
N PHE A 107 -8.31 -2.61 -8.28
CA PHE A 107 -7.60 -1.66 -7.41
C PHE A 107 -6.08 -1.85 -7.43
N SER A 108 -5.60 -3.10 -7.53
CA SER A 108 -4.17 -3.38 -7.58
C SER A 108 -3.52 -2.91 -8.88
N SER A 109 -4.21 -3.05 -10.03
CA SER A 109 -3.70 -2.61 -11.32
C SER A 109 -3.91 -1.11 -11.58
N GLY A 110 -4.82 -0.47 -10.85
CA GLY A 110 -5.14 0.96 -11.01
C GLY A 110 -5.81 1.28 -12.36
N VAL A 111 -6.42 0.28 -13.01
CA VAL A 111 -7.07 0.45 -14.32
C VAL A 111 -8.24 1.43 -14.19
N GLY A 112 -8.36 2.34 -15.15
CA GLY A 112 -9.41 3.37 -15.15
C GLY A 112 -9.09 4.61 -14.29
N GLY A 113 -7.99 4.62 -13.54
CA GLY A 113 -7.57 5.76 -12.72
C GLY A 113 -6.82 6.87 -13.47
N GLY A 114 -6.62 6.75 -14.78
CA GLY A 114 -5.95 7.76 -15.63
C GLY A 114 -4.42 7.84 -15.49
N SER A 115 -3.85 7.45 -14.34
CA SER A 115 -2.41 7.52 -14.06
C SER A 115 -1.54 6.79 -15.08
N VAL A 116 -1.90 5.55 -15.44
CA VAL A 116 -1.18 4.75 -16.45
C VAL A 116 -1.26 5.40 -17.83
N VAL A 117 -2.41 5.97 -18.19
CA VAL A 117 -2.60 6.68 -19.48
C VAL A 117 -1.74 7.94 -19.52
N THR A 118 -1.71 8.72 -18.44
CA THR A 118 -0.86 9.91 -18.31
C THR A 118 0.62 9.54 -18.38
N MET A 119 1.05 8.43 -17.77
CA MET A 119 2.43 7.96 -17.89
C MET A 119 2.75 7.53 -19.32
N ALA A 120 1.83 6.81 -19.97
CA ALA A 120 1.99 6.36 -21.35
C ALA A 120 2.08 7.54 -22.35
N SER A 121 1.42 8.67 -22.09
CA SER A 121 1.49 9.84 -22.97
C SER A 121 2.87 10.51 -23.03
N TYR A 122 3.77 10.19 -22.09
CA TYR A 122 5.17 10.65 -22.12
C TYR A 122 6.12 9.67 -22.82
N ASN A 123 5.64 8.52 -23.32
CA ASN A 123 6.46 7.57 -24.07
C ASN A 123 6.73 8.05 -25.51
N LYS A 124 7.79 7.50 -26.12
CA LYS A 124 8.06 7.70 -27.55
C LYS A 124 7.00 6.97 -28.38
N PHE A 125 6.66 7.52 -29.54
CA PHE A 125 5.65 6.96 -30.43
C PHE A 125 5.96 5.52 -30.89
N ASN A 126 7.25 5.19 -31.07
CA ASN A 126 7.70 3.86 -31.51
C ASN A 126 8.13 2.94 -30.34
N SER A 127 7.68 3.19 -29.11
CA SER A 127 7.95 2.31 -27.97
C SER A 127 7.01 1.11 -28.00
N ASN A 128 7.54 -0.11 -27.85
CA ASN A 128 6.72 -1.30 -27.67
C ASN A 128 5.97 -1.23 -26.33
N CYS A 129 4.65 -1.35 -26.37
CA CYS A 129 3.73 -1.21 -25.23
C CYS A 129 2.82 -2.43 -25.02
N GLN A 130 3.07 -3.51 -25.78
CA GLN A 130 2.45 -4.82 -25.57
C GLN A 130 3.11 -5.60 -24.42
#